data_AF-A0A166AF75-F1
#
_entry.id   AF-A0A166AF75-F1
#
_cell.length_a   1.000
_cell.length_b   1.000
_cell.length_c   1.000
_cell.angle_alpha   90.00
_cell.angle_beta   90.00
_cell.angle_gamma   90.00
#
_symmetry.space_group_name_H-M   'P 1'
#
loop_
_entity.id
_entity.type
_entity.pdbx_description
1 polymer ?
#
loop_
_entity_poly.entity_id
_entity_poly.type
_entity_poly.pdbx_seq_one_letter_code
_entity_poly.pdbx_strand_id
1 'polypeptide(L)'
;MSSVSFAEAQKRLANYRKHNTRSSEEVVQLGTKIIRGNGLKKMGDEAWAFLEQVALAALDIGQVELAYDCIAQLEERFPDSPRTTVLQGIVLESTGQYQKALLWYDAALEIDESNAAYWKRKIAVRRQMGETEKVVEELSAYLDTFYADADAWLELAEVYASVNQYTHALQCLSHVMLIAPQNPFYVLQAAETAYSAGDVPLAARYYLRVVELTEGDSRRAWFGVKLCARRLLNEANAANSASNTAVPKHLGELELLATEKLADAYSASKTGGEARGWTVVERWLSS
;
A
#
# COMPACT_ATOMS: atom_id res chain seq x y z
N MET A 1 35.33 13.26 9.77
CA MET A 1 34.50 12.15 9.27
C MET A 1 35.33 11.41 8.24
N SER A 2 35.59 10.12 8.43
CA SER A 2 36.40 9.32 7.52
C SER A 2 35.82 9.39 6.11
N SER A 3 36.68 9.61 5.11
CA SER A 3 36.27 9.58 3.71
C SER A 3 35.91 8.14 3.35
N VAL A 4 34.62 7.85 3.19
CA VAL A 4 34.14 6.56 2.65
C VAL A 4 34.84 6.27 1.33
N SER A 5 35.47 5.10 1.20
CA SER A 5 36.19 4.72 -0.01
C SER A 5 35.21 4.44 -1.18
N PHE A 6 35.69 4.49 -2.43
CA PHE A 6 34.87 4.18 -3.61
C PHE A 6 34.21 2.78 -3.52
N ALA A 7 35.00 1.77 -3.13
CA ALA A 7 34.50 0.40 -3.01
C ALA A 7 33.45 0.25 -1.90
N GLU A 8 33.65 0.95 -0.78
CA GLU A 8 32.70 0.96 0.34
C GLU A 8 31.39 1.68 -0.04
N ALA A 9 31.49 2.80 -0.74
CA ALA A 9 30.33 3.53 -1.25
C ALA A 9 29.53 2.67 -2.25
N GLN A 10 30.19 2.03 -3.22
CA GLN A 10 29.54 1.14 -4.18
C GLN A 10 28.82 -0.03 -3.48
N LYS A 11 29.50 -0.70 -2.55
CA LYS A 11 28.91 -1.81 -1.78
C LYS A 11 27.69 -1.37 -0.97
N ARG A 12 27.75 -0.19 -0.36
CA ARG A 12 26.64 0.37 0.42
C ARG A 12 25.44 0.70 -0.45
N LEU A 13 25.64 1.34 -1.60
CA LEU A 13 24.57 1.67 -2.54
C LEU A 13 23.93 0.41 -3.14
N ALA A 14 24.73 -0.59 -3.48
CA ALA A 14 24.24 -1.90 -3.92
C ALA A 14 23.40 -2.59 -2.84
N ASN A 15 23.82 -2.48 -1.57
CA ASN A 15 23.06 -3.00 -0.44
C ASN A 15 21.69 -2.30 -0.31
N TYR A 16 21.66 -0.97 -0.46
CA TYR A 16 20.41 -0.22 -0.45
C TYR A 16 19.47 -0.62 -1.59
N ARG A 17 19.98 -0.85 -2.80
CA ARG A 17 19.15 -1.37 -3.92
C ARG A 17 18.58 -2.75 -3.60
N LYS A 18 19.40 -3.66 -3.06
CA LYS A 18 18.99 -5.04 -2.77
C LYS A 18 17.86 -5.12 -1.73
N HIS A 19 17.83 -4.19 -0.78
CA HIS A 19 16.86 -4.19 0.32
C HIS A 19 15.81 -3.07 0.20
N ASN A 20 15.69 -2.41 -0.96
CA ASN A 20 14.79 -1.27 -1.18
C ASN A 20 14.88 -0.20 -0.07
N THR A 21 16.10 0.05 0.43
CA THR A 21 16.33 0.99 1.53
C THR A 21 16.23 2.43 1.03
N ARG A 22 15.28 3.19 1.57
CA ARG A 22 15.11 4.61 1.24
C ARG A 22 16.03 5.50 2.08
N SER A 23 17.26 5.67 1.61
CA SER A 23 18.28 6.56 2.21
C SER A 23 18.72 7.64 1.23
N SER A 24 17.76 8.41 0.72
CA SER A 24 17.90 9.28 -0.46
C SER A 24 19.01 10.33 -0.30
N GLU A 25 19.14 10.96 0.87
CA GLU A 25 20.20 11.93 1.14
C GLU A 25 21.61 11.30 1.01
N GLU A 26 21.82 10.14 1.63
CA GLU A 26 23.11 9.46 1.57
C GLU A 26 23.40 8.91 0.16
N VAL A 27 22.38 8.39 -0.52
CA VAL A 27 22.50 7.93 -1.91
C VAL A 27 22.99 9.06 -2.80
N VAL A 28 22.42 10.27 -2.67
CA VAL A 28 22.87 11.43 -3.44
C VAL A 28 24.28 11.87 -3.04
N GLN A 29 24.59 11.93 -1.74
CA GLN A 29 25.92 12.34 -1.28
C GLN A 29 27.04 11.42 -1.80
N LEU A 30 26.85 10.10 -1.73
CA LEU A 30 27.80 9.12 -2.25
C LEU A 30 27.78 9.09 -3.78
N GLY A 31 26.59 9.14 -4.38
CA GLY A 31 26.40 9.11 -5.82
C GLY A 31 27.10 10.27 -6.54
N THR A 32 26.93 11.48 -6.03
CA THR A 32 27.57 12.69 -6.57
C THR A 32 29.10 12.59 -6.53
N LYS A 33 29.67 12.05 -5.44
CA LYS A 33 31.13 11.83 -5.33
C LYS A 33 31.62 10.82 -6.36
N ILE A 34 30.87 9.74 -6.57
CA ILE A 34 31.19 8.69 -7.55
C ILE A 34 31.14 9.24 -8.97
N ILE A 35 30.08 9.98 -9.33
CA ILE A 35 29.89 10.57 -10.66
C ILE A 35 31.02 11.56 -10.97
N ARG A 36 31.31 12.51 -10.07
CA ARG A 36 32.40 13.49 -10.23
C ARG A 36 33.79 12.83 -10.29
N GLY A 37 33.96 11.69 -9.63
CA GLY A 37 35.21 10.92 -9.62
C GLY A 37 35.42 10.01 -10.84
N ASN A 38 34.62 10.15 -11.92
CA ASN A 38 34.61 9.23 -13.07
C ASN A 38 34.41 7.76 -12.67
N GLY A 39 33.71 7.51 -11.56
CA GLY A 39 33.50 6.19 -10.99
C GLY A 39 32.60 5.29 -11.84
N LEU A 40 31.74 5.88 -12.69
CA LEU A 40 30.85 5.15 -13.60
C LEU A 40 31.61 4.19 -14.51
N LYS A 41 32.76 4.61 -15.06
CA LYS A 41 33.60 3.76 -15.93
C LYS A 41 34.12 2.51 -15.22
N LYS A 42 34.31 2.58 -13.90
CA LYS A 42 34.79 1.46 -13.08
C LYS A 42 33.67 0.47 -12.72
N MET A 43 32.41 0.90 -12.82
CA MET A 43 31.24 0.09 -12.46
C MET A 43 30.76 -0.82 -13.59
N GLY A 44 31.17 -0.57 -14.83
CA GLY A 44 30.71 -1.35 -15.99
C GLY A 44 29.18 -1.32 -16.09
N ASP A 45 28.55 -2.48 -16.26
CA ASP A 45 27.09 -2.59 -16.42
C ASP A 45 26.29 -2.21 -15.15
N GLU A 46 26.91 -2.23 -13.97
CA GLU A 46 26.25 -1.78 -12.73
C GLU A 46 26.03 -0.25 -12.71
N ALA A 47 26.72 0.49 -13.58
CA ALA A 47 26.61 1.95 -13.65
C ALA A 47 25.17 2.41 -13.90
N TRP A 48 24.40 1.65 -14.68
CA TRP A 48 23.06 2.04 -15.09
C TRP A 48 22.04 1.92 -13.95
N ALA A 49 22.05 0.80 -13.23
CA ALA A 49 21.23 0.63 -12.03
C ALA A 49 21.65 1.61 -10.92
N PHE A 50 22.93 1.98 -10.87
CA PHE A 50 23.41 3.05 -9.99
C PHE A 50 22.86 4.42 -10.38
N LEU A 51 22.89 4.79 -11.67
CA LEU A 51 22.35 6.07 -12.15
C LEU A 51 20.85 6.17 -11.91
N GLU A 52 20.09 5.08 -12.13
CA GLU A 52 18.65 5.02 -11.82
C GLU A 52 18.40 5.25 -10.32
N GLN A 53 19.17 4.61 -9.44
CA GLN A 53 19.06 4.81 -8.00
C GLN A 53 19.38 6.25 -7.58
N VAL A 54 20.43 6.85 -8.14
CA VAL A 54 20.81 8.25 -7.85
C VAL A 54 19.74 9.21 -8.38
N ALA A 55 19.19 8.98 -9.57
CA ALA A 55 18.12 9.79 -10.13
C ALA A 55 16.89 9.80 -9.21
N LEU A 56 16.40 8.62 -8.80
CA LEU A 56 15.24 8.50 -7.91
C LEU A 56 15.51 9.17 -6.54
N ALA A 57 16.69 8.93 -5.96
CA ALA A 57 17.08 9.55 -4.70
C ALA A 57 17.23 11.08 -4.80
N ALA A 58 17.67 11.59 -5.95
CA ALA A 58 17.80 13.01 -6.21
C ALA A 58 16.42 13.68 -6.32
N LEU A 59 15.45 13.03 -6.98
CA LEU A 59 14.07 13.50 -7.03
C LEU A 59 13.42 13.55 -5.65
N ASP A 60 13.65 12.53 -4.82
CA ASP A 60 13.17 12.46 -3.43
C ASP A 60 13.58 13.67 -2.57
N ILE A 61 14.76 14.26 -2.84
CA ILE A 61 15.30 15.40 -2.07
C ILE A 61 15.27 16.72 -2.85
N GLY A 62 14.58 16.76 -4.00
CA GLY A 62 14.42 17.96 -4.82
C GLY A 62 15.66 18.39 -5.62
N GLN A 63 16.68 17.53 -5.77
CA GLN A 63 17.85 17.79 -6.64
C GLN A 63 17.55 17.41 -8.10
N VAL A 64 16.62 18.14 -8.71
CA VAL A 64 16.08 17.81 -10.04
C VAL A 64 17.14 17.81 -11.14
N GLU A 65 18.10 18.75 -11.10
CA GLU A 65 19.20 18.81 -12.08
C GLU A 65 20.06 17.54 -12.10
N LEU A 66 20.41 17.02 -10.91
CA LEU A 66 21.17 15.77 -10.80
C LEU A 66 20.37 14.58 -11.36
N ALA A 67 19.05 14.57 -11.15
CA ALA A 67 18.20 13.55 -11.72
C ALA A 67 18.16 13.63 -13.25
N TYR A 68 18.02 14.83 -13.83
CA TYR A 68 18.10 15.03 -15.28
C TYR A 68 19.43 14.55 -15.87
N ASP A 69 20.55 14.89 -15.25
CA ASP A 69 21.89 14.45 -15.71
C ASP A 69 22.03 12.92 -15.69
N CYS A 70 21.48 12.26 -14.67
CA CYS A 70 21.50 10.81 -14.57
C CYS A 70 20.59 10.16 -15.63
N ILE A 71 19.39 10.71 -15.83
CA ILE A 71 18.41 10.20 -16.80
C ILE A 71 18.88 10.42 -18.24
N ALA A 72 19.52 11.55 -18.54
CA ALA A 72 20.08 11.81 -19.88
C ALA A 72 21.13 10.78 -20.28
N GLN A 73 22.01 10.38 -19.35
CA GLN A 73 23.00 9.32 -19.58
C GLN A 73 22.35 7.94 -19.77
N LEU A 74 21.25 7.67 -19.06
CA LEU A 74 20.49 6.42 -19.23
C LEU A 74 19.81 6.39 -20.60
N GLU A 75 19.22 7.50 -21.04
CA GLU A 75 18.55 7.63 -22.34
C GLU A 75 19.54 7.49 -23.50
N GLU A 76 20.72 8.11 -23.42
CA GLU A 76 21.76 7.96 -24.45
C GLU A 76 22.18 6.49 -24.63
N ARG A 77 22.22 5.73 -23.53
CA ARG A 77 22.61 4.31 -23.56
C ARG A 77 21.47 3.39 -23.99
N PHE A 78 20.24 3.70 -23.58
CA PHE A 78 19.04 2.89 -23.74
C PHE A 78 17.90 3.75 -24.30
N PRO A 79 17.98 4.16 -25.58
CA PRO A 79 16.90 4.90 -26.22
C PRO A 79 15.62 4.07 -26.22
N ASP A 80 14.48 4.73 -26.04
CA ASP A 80 13.14 4.12 -26.05
C ASP A 80 12.94 3.03 -24.97
N SER A 81 13.72 3.08 -23.89
CA SER A 81 13.59 2.15 -22.78
C SER A 81 12.38 2.48 -21.90
N PRO A 82 11.50 1.52 -21.59
CA PRO A 82 10.38 1.80 -20.72
C PRO A 82 10.75 2.33 -19.34
N ARG A 83 11.93 1.92 -18.84
CA ARG A 83 12.47 2.45 -17.58
C ARG A 83 12.82 3.93 -17.68
N THR A 84 13.46 4.37 -18.76
CA THR A 84 13.81 5.79 -18.92
C THR A 84 12.57 6.65 -19.16
N THR A 85 11.60 6.14 -19.93
CA THR A 85 10.28 6.78 -20.08
C THR A 85 9.58 6.98 -18.74
N VAL A 86 9.57 5.96 -17.87
CA VAL A 86 9.04 6.08 -16.51
C VAL A 86 9.78 7.16 -15.73
N LEU A 87 11.12 7.12 -15.70
CA LEU A 87 11.93 8.10 -14.96
C LEU A 87 11.67 9.54 -15.41
N GLN A 88 11.56 9.79 -16.72
CA GLN A 88 11.21 11.11 -17.25
C GLN A 88 9.83 11.57 -16.77
N GLY A 89 8.84 10.68 -16.76
CA GLY A 89 7.53 10.95 -16.17
C GLY A 89 7.62 11.28 -14.67
N ILE A 90 8.43 10.54 -13.90
CA ILE A 90 8.64 10.82 -12.45
C ILE A 90 9.21 12.22 -12.24
N VAL A 91 10.08 12.71 -13.14
CA VAL A 91 10.60 14.09 -13.08
C VAL A 91 9.48 15.12 -13.31
N LEU A 92 8.57 14.88 -14.26
CA LEU A 92 7.40 15.73 -14.47
C LEU A 92 6.51 15.77 -13.21
N GLU A 93 6.33 14.62 -12.56
CA GLU A 93 5.58 14.52 -11.30
C GLU A 93 6.25 15.28 -10.15
N SER A 94 7.56 15.08 -9.96
CA SER A 94 8.30 15.73 -8.87
C SER A 94 8.37 17.25 -9.02
N THR A 95 8.23 17.75 -10.25
CA THR A 95 8.19 19.19 -10.57
C THR A 95 6.76 19.76 -10.60
N GLY A 96 5.75 18.96 -10.21
CA GLY A 96 4.34 19.38 -10.16
C GLY A 96 3.66 19.53 -11.52
N GLN A 97 4.30 19.09 -12.61
CA GLN A 97 3.77 19.18 -13.97
C GLN A 97 2.84 18.00 -14.27
N TYR A 98 1.86 17.76 -13.41
CA TYR A 98 0.99 16.56 -13.45
C TYR A 98 0.27 16.37 -14.78
N GLN A 99 -0.26 17.44 -15.38
CA GLN A 99 -0.94 17.34 -16.68
C GLN A 99 -0.01 16.88 -17.81
N LYS A 100 1.26 17.30 -17.77
CA LYS A 100 2.26 16.84 -18.74
C LYS A 100 2.67 15.39 -18.47
N ALA A 101 2.78 15.01 -17.20
CA ALA A 101 3.07 13.63 -16.81
C ALA A 101 1.97 12.68 -17.32
N LEU A 102 0.69 13.08 -17.22
CA LEU A 102 -0.43 12.29 -17.74
C LEU A 102 -0.34 12.11 -19.27
N LEU A 103 -0.16 13.20 -20.03
CA LEU A 103 0.01 13.12 -21.48
C LEU A 103 1.23 12.28 -21.87
N TRP A 104 2.30 12.34 -21.06
CA TRP A 104 3.50 11.54 -21.25
C TRP A 104 3.23 10.05 -21.06
N TYR A 105 2.51 9.66 -20.01
CA TYR A 105 2.13 8.28 -19.77
C TYR A 105 1.08 7.77 -20.76
N ASP A 106 0.16 8.62 -21.21
CA ASP A 106 -0.81 8.29 -22.27
C ASP A 106 -0.09 7.95 -23.57
N ALA A 107 0.85 8.78 -24.01
CA ALA A 107 1.66 8.51 -25.20
C ALA A 107 2.51 7.22 -25.05
N ALA A 108 3.03 6.93 -23.86
CA ALA A 108 3.76 5.70 -23.59
C ALA A 108 2.86 4.46 -23.66
N LEU A 109 1.62 4.57 -23.19
CA LEU A 109 0.60 3.51 -23.25
C LEU A 109 0.07 3.27 -24.66
N GLU A 110 0.05 4.30 -25.53
CA GLU A 110 -0.26 4.11 -26.95
C GLU A 110 0.78 3.22 -27.66
N ILE A 111 2.02 3.21 -27.17
CA ILE A 111 3.11 2.39 -27.70
C ILE A 111 3.09 0.98 -27.08
N ASP A 112 2.93 0.88 -25.76
CA ASP A 112 2.88 -0.38 -25.02
C ASP A 112 1.82 -0.32 -23.89
N GLU A 113 0.59 -0.68 -24.24
CA GLU A 113 -0.55 -0.76 -23.32
C GLU A 113 -0.36 -1.86 -22.26
N SER A 114 0.49 -2.85 -22.53
CA SER A 114 0.79 -3.97 -21.63
C SER A 114 1.87 -3.63 -20.60
N ASN A 115 2.29 -2.38 -20.51
CA ASN A 115 3.26 -1.93 -19.53
C ASN A 115 2.59 -1.50 -18.22
N ALA A 116 2.60 -2.38 -17.22
CA ALA A 116 2.02 -2.09 -15.91
C ALA A 116 2.64 -0.86 -15.22
N ALA A 117 3.91 -0.53 -15.48
CA ALA A 117 4.56 0.60 -14.84
C ALA A 117 3.96 1.94 -15.29
N TYR A 118 3.66 2.11 -16.58
CA TYR A 118 3.03 3.33 -17.09
C TYR A 118 1.64 3.54 -16.50
N TRP A 119 0.82 2.49 -16.47
CA TRP A 119 -0.50 2.52 -15.83
C TRP A 119 -0.40 2.93 -14.37
N LYS A 120 0.44 2.26 -13.58
CA LYS A 120 0.59 2.55 -12.15
C LYS A 120 1.07 3.98 -11.89
N ARG A 121 1.96 4.52 -12.72
CA ARG A 121 2.37 5.93 -12.62
C ARG A 121 1.23 6.87 -12.98
N LYS A 122 0.52 6.65 -14.09
CA LYS A 122 -0.62 7.45 -14.52
C LYS A 122 -1.70 7.54 -13.43
N ILE A 123 -2.09 6.39 -12.87
CA ILE A 123 -3.06 6.28 -11.77
C ILE A 123 -2.57 7.04 -10.52
N ALA A 124 -1.30 6.90 -10.16
CA ALA A 124 -0.71 7.64 -9.03
C ALA A 124 -0.76 9.16 -9.24
N VAL A 125 -0.57 9.65 -10.47
CA VAL A 125 -0.71 11.07 -10.80
C VAL A 125 -2.15 11.55 -10.65
N ARG A 126 -3.13 10.81 -11.18
CA ARG A 126 -4.57 11.16 -11.00
C ARG A 126 -4.96 11.22 -9.53
N ARG A 127 -4.45 10.28 -8.73
CA ARG A 127 -4.67 10.25 -7.29
C ARG A 127 -4.07 11.48 -6.60
N GLN A 128 -2.85 11.87 -6.96
CA GLN A 128 -2.20 13.07 -6.42
C GLN A 128 -2.98 14.35 -6.79
N MET A 129 -3.64 14.35 -7.95
CA MET A 129 -4.53 15.45 -8.38
C MET A 129 -5.91 15.43 -7.70
N GLY A 130 -6.26 14.37 -6.94
CA GLY A 130 -7.55 14.22 -6.29
C GLY A 130 -8.70 13.91 -7.26
N GLU A 131 -8.41 13.45 -8.47
CA GLU A 131 -9.40 13.15 -9.51
C GLU A 131 -10.00 11.74 -9.31
N THR A 132 -10.73 11.55 -8.21
CA THR A 132 -11.21 10.24 -7.75
C THR A 132 -11.97 9.44 -8.81
N GLU A 133 -12.84 10.10 -9.60
CA GLU A 133 -13.61 9.45 -10.67
C GLU A 133 -12.70 8.87 -11.76
N LYS A 134 -11.70 9.64 -12.21
CA LYS A 134 -10.72 9.19 -13.20
C LYS A 134 -9.81 8.09 -12.66
N VAL A 135 -9.48 8.13 -11.36
CA VAL A 135 -8.74 7.04 -10.71
C VAL A 135 -9.51 5.72 -10.81
N VAL A 136 -10.83 5.73 -10.59
CA VAL A 136 -11.67 4.53 -10.75
C VAL A 136 -11.68 4.03 -12.19
N GLU A 137 -11.85 4.94 -13.16
CA GLU A 137 -11.83 4.59 -14.59
C GLU A 137 -10.49 3.96 -15.01
N GLU A 138 -9.37 4.59 -14.63
CA GLU A 138 -8.03 4.12 -14.98
C GLU A 138 -7.65 2.81 -14.27
N LEU A 139 -8.04 2.64 -12.99
CA LEU A 139 -7.85 1.37 -12.28
C LEU A 139 -8.68 0.25 -12.90
N SER A 140 -9.91 0.54 -13.31
CA SER A 140 -10.79 -0.45 -13.93
C SER A 140 -10.23 -0.89 -15.29
N ALA A 141 -9.81 0.06 -16.14
CA ALA A 141 -9.15 -0.23 -17.42
C ALA A 141 -7.82 -1.00 -17.23
N TYR A 142 -7.04 -0.64 -16.20
CA TYR A 142 -5.84 -1.39 -15.83
C TYR A 142 -6.16 -2.85 -15.48
N LEU A 143 -7.17 -3.07 -14.66
CA LEU A 143 -7.57 -4.40 -14.18
C LEU A 143 -8.20 -5.27 -15.27
N ASP A 144 -8.71 -4.70 -16.37
CA ASP A 144 -9.12 -5.46 -17.55
C ASP A 144 -7.94 -6.21 -18.20
N THR A 145 -6.73 -5.65 -18.09
CA THR A 145 -5.49 -6.26 -18.62
C THR A 145 -4.72 -7.03 -17.54
N PHE A 146 -4.63 -6.48 -16.32
CA PHE A 146 -3.83 -7.03 -15.21
C PHE A 146 -4.72 -7.58 -14.09
N TYR A 147 -5.69 -8.41 -14.44
CA TYR A 147 -6.72 -8.90 -13.53
C TYR A 147 -6.19 -9.61 -12.26
N ALA A 148 -4.98 -10.18 -12.31
CA ALA A 148 -4.37 -10.88 -11.18
C ALA A 148 -3.59 -9.95 -10.22
N ASP A 149 -3.58 -8.63 -10.45
CA ASP A 149 -2.92 -7.67 -9.57
C ASP A 149 -3.79 -7.37 -8.33
N ALA A 150 -3.47 -8.06 -7.23
CA ALA A 150 -4.16 -7.89 -5.96
C ALA A 150 -4.03 -6.47 -5.38
N ASP A 151 -2.89 -5.81 -5.58
CA ASP A 151 -2.64 -4.47 -5.04
C ASP A 151 -3.53 -3.44 -5.77
N ALA A 152 -3.71 -3.59 -7.08
CA ALA A 152 -4.61 -2.71 -7.84
C ALA A 152 -6.09 -2.92 -7.49
N TRP A 153 -6.53 -4.17 -7.26
CA TRP A 153 -7.89 -4.43 -6.75
C TRP A 153 -8.11 -3.85 -5.36
N LEU A 154 -7.10 -3.92 -4.49
CA LEU A 154 -7.13 -3.32 -3.16
C LEU A 154 -7.23 -1.80 -3.25
N GLU A 155 -6.42 -1.22 -4.12
CA GLU A 155 -6.38 0.21 -4.39
C GLU A 155 -7.75 0.71 -4.89
N LEU A 156 -8.39 -0.03 -5.80
CA LEU A 156 -9.74 0.29 -6.29
C LEU A 156 -10.78 0.16 -5.17
N ALA A 157 -10.68 -0.85 -4.31
CA ALA A 157 -11.57 -1.00 -3.17
C ALA A 157 -11.48 0.19 -2.19
N GLU A 158 -10.27 0.66 -1.90
CA GLU A 158 -10.03 1.84 -1.05
C GLU A 158 -10.64 3.10 -1.65
N VAL A 159 -10.48 3.29 -2.97
CA VAL A 159 -11.05 4.43 -3.68
C VAL A 159 -12.58 4.40 -3.58
N TYR A 160 -13.22 3.27 -3.85
CA TYR A 160 -14.67 3.12 -3.69
C TYR A 160 -15.13 3.35 -2.25
N ALA A 161 -14.41 2.82 -1.26
CA ALA A 161 -14.72 3.03 0.15
C ALA A 161 -14.62 4.52 0.55
N SER A 162 -13.65 5.27 -0.01
CA SER A 162 -13.47 6.70 0.27
C SER A 162 -14.64 7.57 -0.20
N VAL A 163 -15.38 7.11 -1.22
CA VAL A 163 -16.60 7.76 -1.73
C VAL A 163 -17.88 7.07 -1.25
N ASN A 164 -17.79 6.28 -0.17
CA ASN A 164 -18.89 5.55 0.47
C ASN A 164 -19.61 4.54 -0.44
N GLN A 165 -18.99 4.12 -1.54
CA GLN A 165 -19.50 3.07 -2.42
C GLN A 165 -19.07 1.68 -1.91
N TYR A 166 -19.54 1.32 -0.72
CA TYR A 166 -19.09 0.12 -0.03
C TYR A 166 -19.43 -1.18 -0.77
N THR A 167 -20.50 -1.21 -1.57
CA THR A 167 -20.87 -2.39 -2.37
C THR A 167 -19.81 -2.70 -3.42
N HIS A 168 -19.34 -1.69 -4.17
CA HIS A 168 -18.26 -1.84 -5.15
C HIS A 168 -16.93 -2.14 -4.46
N ALA A 169 -16.66 -1.52 -3.31
CA ALA A 169 -15.47 -1.82 -2.51
C ALA A 169 -15.44 -3.30 -2.07
N LEU A 170 -16.56 -3.85 -1.58
CA LEU A 170 -16.66 -5.26 -1.20
C LEU A 170 -16.53 -6.21 -2.39
N GLN A 171 -17.04 -5.83 -3.57
CA GLN A 171 -16.81 -6.60 -4.80
C GLN A 171 -15.32 -6.65 -5.15
N CYS A 172 -14.62 -5.52 -5.12
CA CYS A 172 -13.18 -5.46 -5.36
C CYS A 172 -12.41 -6.32 -4.33
N LEU A 173 -12.75 -6.20 -3.03
CA LEU A 173 -12.14 -7.03 -1.97
C LEU A 173 -12.41 -8.52 -2.15
N SER A 174 -13.56 -8.90 -2.74
CA SER A 174 -13.83 -10.29 -3.08
C SER A 174 -12.86 -10.84 -4.13
N HIS A 175 -12.46 -10.04 -5.11
CA HIS A 175 -11.41 -10.40 -6.07
C HIS A 175 -10.05 -10.55 -5.39
N VAL A 176 -9.67 -9.61 -4.52
CA VAL A 176 -8.41 -9.70 -3.74
C VAL A 176 -8.36 -10.99 -2.92
N MET A 177 -9.44 -11.34 -2.23
CA MET A 177 -9.53 -12.56 -1.42
C MET A 177 -9.50 -13.84 -2.27
N LEU A 178 -9.93 -13.80 -3.53
CA LEU A 178 -9.78 -14.94 -4.44
C LEU A 178 -8.33 -15.12 -4.90
N ILE A 179 -7.60 -14.02 -5.12
CA ILE A 179 -6.19 -14.04 -5.51
C ILE A 179 -5.31 -14.53 -4.34
N ALA A 180 -5.58 -14.06 -3.12
CA ALA A 180 -4.77 -14.35 -1.94
C ALA A 180 -5.65 -14.70 -0.71
N PRO A 181 -6.27 -15.90 -0.69
CA PRO A 181 -7.28 -16.28 0.30
C PRO A 181 -6.77 -16.46 1.73
N GLN A 182 -5.45 -16.60 1.90
CA GLN A 182 -4.80 -16.81 3.21
C GLN A 182 -4.24 -15.51 3.81
N ASN A 183 -4.43 -14.36 3.17
CA ASN A 183 -3.96 -13.09 3.70
C ASN A 183 -5.00 -12.49 4.66
N PRO A 184 -4.75 -12.46 5.99
CA PRO A 184 -5.70 -11.94 6.96
C PRO A 184 -5.98 -10.44 6.81
N PHE A 185 -5.05 -9.67 6.22
CA PHE A 185 -5.23 -8.22 6.05
C PHE A 185 -6.34 -7.90 5.04
N TYR A 186 -6.47 -8.67 3.95
CA TYR A 186 -7.52 -8.47 2.96
C TYR A 186 -8.91 -8.80 3.51
N VAL A 187 -9.00 -9.89 4.29
CA VAL A 187 -10.24 -10.27 4.97
C VAL A 187 -10.61 -9.24 6.04
N LEU A 188 -9.62 -8.67 6.74
CA LEU A 188 -9.83 -7.62 7.73
C LEU A 188 -10.40 -6.34 7.08
N GLN A 189 -9.85 -5.92 5.95
CA GLN A 189 -10.38 -4.76 5.21
C GLN A 189 -11.80 -5.02 4.69
N ALA A 190 -12.12 -6.24 4.26
CA ALA A 190 -13.49 -6.63 3.92
C ALA A 190 -14.42 -6.58 5.12
N ALA A 191 -13.98 -7.01 6.31
CA ALA A 191 -14.75 -6.92 7.54
C ALA A 191 -15.08 -5.47 7.92
N GLU A 192 -14.08 -4.58 7.87
CA GLU A 192 -14.23 -3.16 8.19
C GLU A 192 -15.14 -2.45 7.16
N THR A 193 -15.00 -2.79 5.88
CA THR A 193 -15.84 -2.25 4.80
C THR A 193 -17.29 -2.73 4.96
N ALA A 194 -17.52 -4.01 5.26
CA ALA A 194 -18.85 -4.56 5.51
C ALA A 194 -19.50 -3.92 6.75
N TYR A 195 -18.74 -3.68 7.81
CA TYR A 195 -19.24 -3.00 9.00
C TYR A 195 -19.67 -1.57 8.68
N SER A 196 -18.86 -0.86 7.89
CA SER A 196 -19.15 0.52 7.43
C SER A 196 -20.35 0.57 6.48
N ALA A 197 -20.54 -0.46 5.65
CA ALA A 197 -21.72 -0.64 4.81
C ALA A 197 -23.00 -0.93 5.60
N GLY A 198 -22.89 -1.22 6.91
CA GLY A 198 -24.00 -1.62 7.77
C GLY A 198 -24.38 -3.09 7.68
N ASP A 199 -23.66 -3.91 6.90
CA ASP A 199 -23.86 -5.36 6.84
C ASP A 199 -23.12 -6.05 8.00
N VAL A 200 -23.67 -5.88 9.20
CA VAL A 200 -23.07 -6.37 10.46
C VAL A 200 -22.89 -7.90 10.47
N PRO A 201 -23.84 -8.72 9.97
CA PRO A 201 -23.64 -10.18 9.88
C PRO A 201 -22.45 -10.57 9.00
N LEU A 202 -22.27 -9.90 7.85
CA LEU A 202 -21.12 -10.12 6.97
C LEU A 202 -19.81 -9.70 7.64
N ALA A 203 -19.80 -8.53 8.28
CA ALA A 203 -18.64 -8.04 9.03
C ALA A 203 -18.22 -9.02 10.13
N ALA A 204 -19.17 -9.50 10.93
CA ALA A 204 -18.91 -10.47 12.00
C ALA A 204 -18.27 -11.75 11.45
N ARG A 205 -18.79 -12.27 10.33
CA ARG A 205 -18.23 -13.45 9.66
C ARG A 205 -16.79 -13.22 9.20
N TYR A 206 -16.49 -12.08 8.60
CA TYR A 206 -15.12 -11.78 8.16
C TYR A 206 -14.17 -11.53 9.34
N TYR A 207 -14.59 -10.83 10.39
CA TYR A 207 -13.75 -10.69 11.59
C TYR A 207 -13.43 -12.04 12.23
N LEU A 208 -14.40 -12.96 12.32
CA LEU A 208 -14.15 -14.32 12.80
C LEU A 208 -13.18 -15.09 11.89
N ARG A 209 -13.26 -14.88 10.57
CA ARG A 209 -12.29 -15.47 9.63
C ARG A 209 -10.88 -14.91 9.84
N VAL A 210 -10.73 -13.62 10.15
CA VAL A 210 -9.42 -13.04 10.50
C VAL A 210 -8.88 -13.65 11.80
N VAL A 211 -9.74 -13.83 12.81
CA VAL A 211 -9.36 -14.52 14.05
C VAL A 211 -8.83 -15.93 13.76
N GLU A 212 -9.52 -16.68 12.90
CA GLU A 212 -9.08 -18.03 12.48
C GLU A 212 -7.73 -17.99 11.76
N LEU A 213 -7.57 -17.11 10.76
CA LEU A 213 -6.35 -17.00 9.96
C LEU A 213 -5.12 -16.53 10.77
N THR A 214 -5.34 -15.84 11.88
CA THR A 214 -4.29 -15.31 12.75
C THR A 214 -4.13 -16.10 14.05
N GLU A 215 -4.79 -17.26 14.16
CA GLU A 215 -4.80 -18.09 15.38
C GLU A 215 -5.17 -17.29 16.65
N GLY A 216 -6.00 -16.26 16.49
CA GLY A 216 -6.46 -15.37 17.56
C GLY A 216 -5.54 -14.21 17.92
N ASP A 217 -4.42 -13.99 17.22
CA ASP A 217 -3.47 -12.91 17.53
C ASP A 217 -3.99 -11.50 17.12
N SER A 218 -4.92 -11.44 16.17
CA SER A 218 -5.45 -10.15 15.67
C SER A 218 -6.38 -9.46 16.68
N ARG A 219 -5.81 -8.51 17.43
CA ARG A 219 -6.57 -7.62 18.33
C ARG A 219 -7.62 -6.81 17.58
N ARG A 220 -7.29 -6.31 16.39
CA ARG A 220 -8.20 -5.55 15.52
C ARG A 220 -9.44 -6.38 15.18
N ALA A 221 -9.27 -7.67 14.90
CA ALA A 221 -10.37 -8.57 14.64
C ALA A 221 -11.23 -8.80 15.89
N TRP A 222 -10.64 -8.99 17.07
CA TRP A 222 -11.40 -9.14 18.32
C TRP A 222 -12.22 -7.90 18.68
N PHE A 223 -11.69 -6.69 18.46
CA PHE A 223 -12.48 -5.46 18.57
C PHE A 223 -13.69 -5.50 17.61
N GLY A 224 -13.46 -5.90 16.36
CA GLY A 224 -14.52 -6.07 15.35
C GLY A 224 -15.59 -7.09 15.74
N VAL A 225 -15.19 -8.26 16.25
CA VAL A 225 -16.10 -9.30 16.75
C VAL A 225 -16.98 -8.75 17.86
N LYS A 226 -16.39 -8.10 18.87
CA LYS A 226 -17.14 -7.53 19.99
C LYS A 226 -18.10 -6.42 19.55
N LEU A 227 -17.65 -5.53 18.67
CA LEU A 227 -18.50 -4.49 18.08
C LEU A 227 -19.70 -5.09 17.35
N CYS A 228 -19.48 -6.07 16.48
CA CYS A 228 -20.55 -6.72 15.74
C CYS A 228 -21.52 -7.47 16.67
N ALA A 229 -21.00 -8.26 17.62
CA ALA A 229 -21.81 -9.03 18.54
C ALA A 229 -22.72 -8.13 19.40
N ARG A 230 -22.18 -7.04 19.95
CA ARG A 230 -22.97 -6.05 20.70
C ARG A 230 -24.05 -5.42 19.87
N ARG A 231 -23.72 -5.00 18.65
CA ARG A 231 -24.67 -4.37 17.74
C ARG A 231 -25.80 -5.34 17.38
N LEU A 232 -25.47 -6.59 17.09
CA LEU A 232 -26.46 -7.64 16.80
C LEU A 232 -27.33 -8.02 18.01
N LEU A 233 -26.82 -7.89 19.25
CA LEU A 233 -27.58 -8.14 20.48
C LEU A 233 -28.51 -6.97 20.84
N ASN A 234 -28.08 -5.73 20.58
CA ASN A 234 -28.75 -4.54 21.08
C ASN A 234 -29.62 -3.81 20.04
N GLU A 235 -29.33 -3.97 18.75
CA GLU A 235 -30.04 -3.29 17.66
C GLU A 235 -30.80 -4.30 16.80
N ALA A 236 -32.14 -4.25 16.82
CA ALA A 236 -32.97 -5.16 16.02
C ALA A 236 -32.68 -5.09 14.51
N ASN A 237 -32.34 -3.90 14.00
CA ASN A 237 -32.03 -3.68 12.59
C ASN A 237 -30.65 -4.20 12.17
N ALA A 238 -29.74 -4.46 13.11
CA ALA A 238 -28.38 -4.92 12.79
C ALA A 238 -28.38 -6.35 12.23
N ALA A 239 -29.45 -7.12 12.44
CA ALA A 239 -29.61 -8.44 11.84
C ALA A 239 -29.95 -8.40 10.34
N ASN A 240 -30.33 -7.23 9.79
CA ASN A 240 -30.60 -7.08 8.36
C ASN A 240 -29.29 -7.09 7.58
N SER A 241 -29.11 -8.07 6.70
CA SER A 241 -27.91 -8.24 5.89
C SER A 241 -28.23 -8.04 4.41
N ALA A 242 -27.62 -7.02 3.79
CA ALA A 242 -27.76 -6.79 2.34
C ALA A 242 -27.16 -7.93 1.51
N SER A 243 -26.13 -8.61 2.03
CA SER A 243 -25.52 -9.80 1.44
C SER A 243 -26.27 -11.11 1.73
N ASN A 244 -27.41 -11.07 2.44
CA ASN A 244 -28.12 -12.25 2.95
C ASN A 244 -27.24 -13.14 3.84
N THR A 245 -26.26 -12.57 4.53
CA THR A 245 -25.40 -13.32 5.46
C THR A 245 -26.17 -13.64 6.73
N ALA A 246 -26.15 -14.91 7.12
CA ALA A 246 -26.78 -15.36 8.37
C ALA A 246 -26.06 -14.78 9.60
N VAL A 247 -26.84 -14.40 10.60
CA VAL A 247 -26.34 -13.94 11.89
C VAL A 247 -25.57 -15.08 12.58
N PRO A 248 -24.35 -14.83 13.10
CA PRO A 248 -23.62 -15.82 13.88
C PRO A 248 -24.42 -16.33 15.09
N LYS A 249 -24.30 -17.62 15.39
CA LYS A 249 -24.89 -18.21 16.60
C LYS A 249 -24.10 -17.81 17.84
N HIS A 250 -24.71 -17.98 19.03
CA HIS A 250 -24.03 -17.77 20.32
C HIS A 250 -23.43 -16.36 20.51
N LEU A 251 -24.13 -15.32 20.05
CA LEU A 251 -23.65 -13.93 20.09
C LEU A 251 -23.18 -13.46 21.48
N GLY A 252 -23.88 -13.87 22.55
CA GLY A 252 -23.48 -13.54 23.92
C GLY A 252 -22.15 -14.19 24.32
N GLU A 253 -21.93 -15.45 23.93
CA GLU A 253 -20.65 -16.14 24.18
C GLU A 253 -19.52 -15.53 23.35
N LEU A 254 -19.79 -15.13 22.10
CA LEU A 254 -18.81 -14.44 21.24
C LEU A 254 -18.42 -13.06 21.80
N GLU A 255 -19.38 -12.32 22.35
CA GLU A 255 -19.13 -11.03 22.98
C GLU A 255 -18.25 -11.18 24.23
N LEU A 256 -18.56 -12.14 25.09
CA LEU A 256 -17.78 -12.46 26.28
C LEU A 256 -16.37 -12.92 25.92
N LEU A 257 -16.24 -13.86 24.97
CA LEU A 257 -14.96 -14.36 24.49
C LEU A 257 -14.09 -13.23 23.94
N ALA A 258 -14.65 -12.35 23.10
CA ALA A 258 -13.91 -11.21 22.57
C ALA A 258 -13.47 -10.25 23.69
N THR A 259 -14.28 -10.10 24.74
CA THR A 259 -13.94 -9.30 25.93
C THR A 259 -12.75 -9.87 26.66
N GLU A 260 -12.77 -11.17 26.95
CA GLU A 260 -11.67 -11.88 27.62
C GLU A 260 -10.38 -11.79 26.81
N LYS A 261 -10.43 -12.04 25.49
CA LYS A 261 -9.25 -11.99 24.62
C LYS A 261 -8.62 -10.60 24.56
N LEU A 262 -9.43 -9.55 24.54
CA LEU A 262 -8.93 -8.17 24.59
C LEU A 262 -8.39 -7.81 25.97
N ALA A 263 -9.05 -8.26 27.05
CA ALA A 263 -8.57 -8.06 28.41
C ALA A 263 -7.21 -8.72 28.64
N ASP A 264 -7.03 -9.97 28.22
CA ASP A 264 -5.77 -10.70 28.29
C ASP A 264 -4.66 -9.99 27.50
N ALA A 265 -4.97 -9.54 26.28
CA ALA A 265 -4.00 -8.90 25.39
C ALA A 265 -3.47 -7.55 25.92
N TYR A 266 -4.24 -6.85 26.76
CA TYR A 266 -3.85 -5.56 27.35
C TYR A 266 -3.48 -5.63 28.84
N SER A 267 -3.90 -6.65 29.57
CA SER A 267 -3.45 -6.90 30.95
C SER A 267 -2.05 -7.53 30.99
N ALA A 268 -1.68 -8.33 29.97
CA ALA A 268 -0.37 -8.94 29.84
C ALA A 268 0.70 -7.95 29.34
N SER A 269 1.17 -7.08 30.22
CA SER A 269 2.39 -6.30 29.98
C SER A 269 3.63 -7.14 30.24
N LYS A 270 4.51 -7.25 29.23
CA LYS A 270 5.81 -7.93 29.34
C LYS A 270 6.74 -7.34 30.42
N THR A 271 6.40 -6.20 31.02
CA THR A 271 7.23 -5.46 31.98
C THR A 271 6.58 -5.24 33.35
N GLY A 272 5.51 -5.96 33.70
CA GLY A 272 4.98 -5.99 35.08
C GLY A 272 4.22 -4.74 35.53
N GLY A 273 3.63 -3.98 34.60
CA GLY A 273 2.71 -2.87 34.90
C GLY A 273 1.67 -2.69 33.80
N GLU A 274 0.51 -2.12 34.07
CA GLU A 274 -0.61 -1.99 33.10
C GLU A 274 -0.15 -1.51 31.72
N ALA A 275 -0.62 -2.14 30.64
CA ALA A 275 -0.30 -1.67 29.29
C ALA A 275 -0.80 -0.23 29.09
N ARG A 276 -0.04 0.58 28.34
CA ARG A 276 -0.44 1.96 28.02
C ARG A 276 -1.85 1.95 27.39
N GLY A 277 -2.79 2.64 28.02
CA GLY A 277 -4.18 2.74 27.55
C GLY A 277 -5.13 1.67 28.11
N TRP A 278 -4.69 0.81 29.03
CA TRP A 278 -5.54 -0.22 29.66
C TRP A 278 -6.85 0.35 30.21
N THR A 279 -6.80 1.43 30.99
CA THR A 279 -8.00 2.05 31.59
C THR A 279 -9.05 2.51 30.57
N VAL A 280 -8.62 2.91 29.37
CA VAL A 280 -9.52 3.28 28.26
C VAL A 280 -10.16 2.03 27.67
N VAL A 281 -9.36 0.99 27.44
CA VAL A 281 -9.83 -0.29 26.89
C VAL A 281 -10.77 -0.97 27.88
N GLU A 282 -10.42 -1.05 29.16
CA GLU A 282 -11.25 -1.60 30.23
C GLU A 282 -12.62 -0.91 30.32
N ARG A 283 -12.64 0.43 30.27
CA ARG A 283 -13.90 1.19 30.24
C ARG A 283 -14.74 0.84 29.01
N TRP A 284 -14.12 0.71 27.83
CA TRP A 284 -14.82 0.34 26.61
C TRP A 284 -15.29 -1.13 26.61
N LEU A 285 -14.53 -2.02 27.23
CA LEU A 285 -14.87 -3.42 27.39
C LEU A 285 -16.09 -3.62 28.31
N SER A 286 -16.25 -2.73 29.30
CA SER A 286 -17.33 -2.77 30.30
C SER A 286 -18.58 -1.96 29.95
N SER A 287 -18.47 -0.96 29.06
CA SER A 287 -19.62 -0.26 28.45
C SER A 287 -20.31 -1.12 27.42
#